data_AF-X1V503-F1
#
_entry.id   AF-X1V503-F1
#
_cell.length_a   1.000
_cell.length_b   1.000
_cell.length_c   1.000
_cell.angle_alpha   90.00
_cell.angle_beta   90.00
_cell.angle_gamma   90.00
#
_symmetry.space_group_name_H-M   'P 1'
#
loop_
_entity.id
_entity.type
_entity.pdbx_description
1 polymer ?
#
loop_
_entity_poly.entity_id
_entity_poly.type
_entity_poly.pdbx_seq_one_letter_code
_entity_poly.pdbx_strand_id
1 'polypeptide(L)'
;FRILDHLNTNFPTLGSLIESSKFNIKMSRGVELGKDGMVIFCDDCKRFYPLPKKEFKCQECKSIFNPNSIEKIIVDEIPNGLEPDFKPFIYSMNRYVVNELKYIDITKKGINYKDLNIYKNRIVIRQLSQDNLICASYDEDSVTSQSYYNLNINSSSIPEFNNSYILGLLILSM
;
A
#
# COMPACT_ATOMS: atom_id res chain seq x y z
N PHE A 1 25.37 25.06 3.70
CA PHE A 1 24.24 25.79 3.11
C PHE A 1 23.40 26.29 4.28
N ARG A 2 23.63 27.51 4.80
CA ARG A 2 23.13 27.91 6.14
C ARG A 2 21.63 27.74 6.36
N ILE A 3 20.81 27.99 5.34
CA ILE A 3 19.36 27.81 5.44
C ILE A 3 18.96 26.32 5.45
N LEU A 4 19.59 25.47 4.63
CA LEU A 4 19.31 24.04 4.60
C LEU A 4 19.79 23.35 5.88
N ASP A 5 20.96 23.74 6.39
CA ASP A 5 21.48 23.21 7.65
C ASP A 5 20.57 23.62 8.83
N HIS A 6 20.08 24.86 8.83
CA HIS A 6 19.10 25.33 9.80
C HIS A 6 17.77 24.59 9.70
N LEU A 7 17.25 24.38 8.49
CA LEU A 7 16.03 23.61 8.27
C LEU A 7 16.22 22.17 8.74
N ASN A 8 17.26 21.46 8.30
CA ASN A 8 17.53 20.08 8.72
C ASN A 8 17.73 19.91 10.23
N THR A 9 18.25 20.92 10.92
CA THR A 9 18.48 20.88 12.37
C THR A 9 17.23 21.24 13.19
N ASN A 10 16.37 22.11 12.66
CA ASN A 10 15.22 22.65 13.40
C ASN A 10 13.87 22.14 12.91
N PHE A 11 13.81 21.45 11.77
CA PHE A 11 12.56 20.86 11.31
C PHE A 11 12.23 19.62 12.14
N PRO A 12 11.01 19.51 12.67
CA PRO A 12 10.56 18.31 13.36
C PRO A 12 10.66 17.09 12.41
N THR A 13 11.18 15.97 12.93
CA THR A 13 11.18 14.70 12.20
C THR A 13 9.74 14.26 11.93
N LEU A 14 9.52 13.44 10.89
CA LEU A 14 8.19 12.90 10.60
C LEU A 14 7.57 12.18 11.82
N GLY A 15 8.38 11.47 12.62
CA GLY A 15 7.93 10.86 13.87
C GLY A 15 7.38 11.89 14.87
N SER A 16 8.11 12.98 15.08
CA SER A 16 7.64 14.06 15.97
C SER A 16 6.40 14.80 15.44
N LEU A 17 6.21 14.84 14.12
CA LEU A 17 4.99 15.38 13.50
C LEU A 17 3.79 14.44 13.71
N ILE A 18 4.00 13.12 13.61
CA ILE A 18 2.98 12.09 13.87
C ILE A 18 2.53 12.10 15.34
N GLU A 19 3.45 12.33 16.28
CA GLU A 19 3.16 12.37 17.72
C GLU A 19 2.54 13.71 18.17
N SER A 20 2.59 14.74 17.34
CA SER A 20 2.05 16.06 17.66
C SER A 20 0.52 16.06 17.56
N SER A 21 -0.17 16.54 18.61
CA SER A 21 -1.62 16.75 18.57
C SER A 21 -2.08 17.80 17.56
N LYS A 22 -1.16 18.57 16.96
CA LYS A 22 -1.44 19.58 15.92
C LYS A 22 -1.70 18.97 14.55
N PHE A 23 -1.25 17.74 14.31
CA PHE A 23 -1.37 17.06 13.04
C PHE A 23 -1.89 15.65 13.25
N ASN A 24 -2.88 15.23 12.45
CA ASN A 24 -3.34 13.86 12.41
C ASN A 24 -2.76 13.20 11.16
N ILE A 25 -1.55 12.65 11.31
CA ILE A 25 -0.85 11.95 10.23
C ILE A 25 -0.92 10.46 10.51
N LYS A 26 -1.40 9.69 9.53
CA LYS A 26 -1.44 8.23 9.61
C LYS A 26 -0.56 7.64 8.53
N MET A 27 0.24 6.65 8.92
CA MET A 27 1.02 5.83 7.98
C MET A 27 0.59 4.37 8.13
N SER A 28 0.30 3.70 7.01
CA SER A 28 -0.19 2.31 7.02
C SER A 28 0.38 1.50 5.86
N ARG A 29 0.63 0.22 6.09
CA ARG A 29 1.02 -0.72 5.03
C ARG A 29 -0.18 -1.11 4.17
N GLY A 30 0.07 -1.56 2.95
CA GLY A 30 -0.95 -2.10 2.05
C GLY A 30 -1.39 -3.53 2.38
N VAL A 31 -2.05 -4.16 1.40
CA VAL A 31 -2.58 -5.52 1.45
C VAL A 31 -1.47 -6.54 1.63
N GLU A 32 -1.67 -7.49 2.54
CA GLU A 32 -0.71 -8.58 2.81
C GLU A 32 -0.87 -9.69 1.76
N LEU A 33 -0.21 -9.49 0.62
CA LEU A 33 -0.26 -10.39 -0.52
C LEU A 33 1.07 -10.35 -1.29
N GLY A 34 1.39 -11.45 -1.99
CA GLY A 34 2.50 -11.47 -2.94
C GLY A 34 2.26 -10.54 -4.14
N LYS A 35 3.33 -10.06 -4.77
CA LYS A 35 3.27 -9.09 -5.88
C LYS A 35 2.33 -9.54 -7.01
N ASP A 36 2.37 -10.83 -7.36
CA ASP A 36 1.63 -11.35 -8.52
C ASP A 36 0.16 -11.65 -8.22
N GLY A 37 -0.27 -11.46 -6.97
CA GLY A 37 -1.66 -11.65 -6.57
C GLY A 37 -2.12 -13.10 -6.60
N MET A 38 -1.20 -14.06 -6.48
CA MET A 38 -1.55 -15.47 -6.43
C MET A 38 -2.05 -15.84 -5.04
N VAL A 39 -3.23 -16.45 -4.97
CA VAL A 39 -3.84 -16.96 -3.75
C VAL A 39 -4.27 -18.41 -3.93
N ILE A 40 -4.55 -19.07 -2.82
CA ILE A 40 -5.02 -20.45 -2.80
C ILE A 40 -6.12 -20.62 -1.76
N PHE A 41 -7.18 -21.35 -2.12
CA PHE A 41 -8.30 -21.61 -1.23
C PHE A 41 -8.05 -22.85 -0.36
N CYS A 42 -8.29 -22.72 0.94
CA CYS A 42 -8.33 -23.87 1.86
C CYS A 42 -9.76 -24.41 1.99
N ASP A 43 -9.96 -25.66 1.58
CA ASP A 43 -11.27 -26.30 1.68
C ASP A 43 -11.73 -26.53 3.13
N ASP A 44 -10.82 -26.70 4.09
CA ASP A 44 -11.20 -26.92 5.48
C ASP A 44 -11.47 -25.60 6.23
N CYS A 45 -10.62 -24.59 6.01
CA CYS A 45 -10.80 -23.27 6.64
C CYS A 45 -11.80 -22.37 5.92
N LYS A 46 -12.21 -22.73 4.70
CA LYS A 46 -13.11 -21.96 3.83
C LYS A 46 -12.66 -20.50 3.61
N ARG A 47 -11.36 -20.28 3.45
CA ARG A 47 -10.74 -18.96 3.24
C ARG A 47 -9.54 -19.05 2.31
N PHE A 48 -9.23 -17.94 1.66
CA PHE A 48 -8.07 -17.74 0.80
C PHE A 48 -6.84 -17.36 1.61
N TYR A 49 -5.69 -17.78 1.11
CA TYR A 49 -4.37 -17.42 1.63
C TYR A 49 -3.45 -16.99 0.49
N PRO A 50 -2.46 -16.11 0.74
CA PRO A 50 -1.38 -15.89 -0.21
C PRO A 50 -0.70 -17.22 -0.57
N LEU A 51 -0.38 -17.41 -1.85
CA LEU A 51 0.23 -18.64 -2.33
C LEU A 51 1.57 -18.91 -1.61
N PRO A 52 1.72 -20.03 -0.88
CA PRO A 52 2.96 -20.34 -0.18
C PRO A 52 4.09 -20.69 -1.16
N LYS A 53 5.32 -20.27 -0.85
CA LYS A 53 6.50 -20.49 -1.71
C LYS A 53 7.14 -21.88 -1.58
N LYS A 54 6.83 -22.63 -0.52
CA LYS A 54 7.52 -23.89 -0.18
C LYS A 54 6.52 -25.02 0.00
N GLU A 55 5.77 -24.99 1.10
CA GLU A 55 4.84 -26.06 1.45
C GLU A 55 3.42 -25.68 1.04
N PHE A 56 2.80 -26.53 0.23
CA PHE A 56 1.38 -26.44 -0.13
C PHE A 56 0.50 -26.94 1.02
N LYS A 57 0.63 -26.30 2.17
CA LYS A 57 -0.05 -26.67 3.40
C LYS A 57 -0.62 -25.44 4.09
N CYS A 58 -1.88 -25.54 4.51
CA CYS A 58 -2.52 -24.50 5.29
C CYS A 58 -1.80 -24.33 6.62
N GLN A 59 -1.38 -23.11 6.94
CA GLN A 59 -0.64 -22.83 8.19
C GLN A 59 -1.54 -22.95 9.43
N GLU A 60 -2.85 -22.83 9.25
CA GLU A 60 -3.85 -22.82 10.31
C GLU A 60 -4.34 -24.24 10.64
N CYS A 61 -4.95 -24.93 9.68
CA CYS A 61 -5.53 -26.27 9.89
C CYS A 61 -4.62 -27.43 9.48
N LYS A 62 -3.45 -27.14 8.89
CA LYS A 62 -2.46 -28.14 8.46
C LYS A 62 -2.91 -29.06 7.32
N SER A 63 -4.03 -28.82 6.65
CA SER A 63 -4.38 -29.59 5.46
C SER A 63 -3.53 -29.22 4.24
N ILE A 64 -3.42 -30.17 3.32
CA ILE A 64 -2.72 -29.98 2.05
C ILE A 64 -3.65 -29.19 1.13
N PHE A 65 -3.13 -28.12 0.54
CA PHE A 65 -3.91 -27.35 -0.42
C PHE A 65 -4.08 -28.11 -1.74
N ASN A 66 -5.25 -27.96 -2.36
CA ASN A 66 -5.48 -28.41 -3.73
C ASN A 66 -4.83 -27.42 -4.72
N PRO A 67 -3.84 -27.80 -5.55
CA PRO A 67 -3.23 -26.89 -6.51
C PRO A 67 -4.21 -26.34 -7.56
N ASN A 68 -5.33 -27.02 -7.80
CA ASN A 68 -6.38 -26.53 -8.70
C ASN A 68 -7.21 -25.39 -8.09
N SER A 69 -7.05 -25.09 -6.80
CA SER A 69 -7.70 -23.95 -6.14
C SER A 69 -6.83 -22.69 -6.12
N ILE A 70 -5.69 -22.72 -6.82
CA ILE A 70 -4.86 -21.54 -7.05
C ILE A 70 -5.58 -20.61 -8.03
N GLU A 71 -5.63 -19.33 -7.69
CA GLU A 71 -6.18 -18.30 -8.57
C GLU A 71 -5.35 -17.01 -8.47
N LYS A 72 -5.49 -16.16 -9.49
CA LYS A 72 -4.86 -14.85 -9.54
C LYS A 72 -5.92 -13.78 -9.28
N ILE A 73 -5.70 -12.95 -8.28
CA ILE A 73 -6.67 -11.92 -7.85
C ILE A 73 -6.24 -10.51 -8.21
N ILE A 74 -5.07 -10.35 -8.84
CA ILE A 74 -4.62 -9.10 -9.45
C ILE A 74 -4.60 -9.31 -10.97
N VAL A 75 -5.43 -8.56 -11.68
CA VAL A 75 -5.71 -8.72 -13.11
C VAL A 75 -5.50 -7.41 -13.87
N ASP A 76 -5.16 -7.50 -15.15
CA ASP A 76 -4.99 -6.32 -16.01
C ASP A 76 -6.34 -5.71 -16.40
N GLU A 77 -7.37 -6.54 -16.55
CA GLU A 77 -8.73 -6.15 -16.90
C GLU A 77 -9.75 -6.82 -15.97
N ILE A 78 -10.79 -6.08 -15.59
CA ILE A 78 -11.87 -6.61 -14.75
C ILE A 78 -12.75 -7.54 -15.60
N PRO A 79 -13.07 -8.75 -15.13
CA PRO A 79 -14.04 -9.60 -15.82
C PRO A 79 -15.44 -8.95 -15.87
N ASN A 80 -16.12 -9.07 -17.01
CA ASN A 80 -17.44 -8.46 -17.22
C ASN A 80 -18.43 -8.80 -16.09
N GLY A 81 -19.05 -7.77 -15.52
CA GLY A 81 -20.08 -7.92 -14.49
C GLY A 81 -19.55 -8.09 -13.07
N LEU A 82 -18.22 -8.04 -12.86
CA LEU A 82 -17.58 -8.09 -11.54
C LEU A 82 -16.97 -6.74 -11.12
N GLU A 83 -17.31 -5.64 -11.78
CA GLU A 83 -16.79 -4.29 -11.47
C GLU A 83 -16.91 -3.87 -9.99
N PRO A 84 -17.98 -4.22 -9.25
CA PRO A 84 -18.08 -3.88 -7.83
C PRO A 84 -17.05 -4.60 -6.93
N ASP A 85 -16.56 -5.75 -7.37
CA ASP A 85 -15.69 -6.64 -6.59
C ASP A 85 -14.21 -6.27 -6.72
N PHE A 86 -13.87 -5.36 -7.64
CA PHE A 86 -12.50 -4.97 -7.94
C PHE A 86 -12.21 -3.52 -7.56
N LYS A 87 -10.95 -3.26 -7.20
CA LYS A 87 -10.41 -1.91 -6.99
C LYS A 87 -9.13 -1.69 -7.80
N PRO A 88 -8.84 -0.46 -8.23
CA PRO A 88 -7.53 -0.12 -8.78
C PRO A 88 -6.42 -0.55 -7.82
N PHE A 89 -5.29 -0.99 -8.36
CA PHE A 89 -4.16 -1.50 -7.60
C PHE A 89 -2.85 -0.99 -8.20
N ILE A 90 -2.03 -0.32 -7.38
CA ILE A 90 -0.69 0.14 -7.78
C ILE A 90 0.23 -1.07 -7.87
N TYR A 91 0.51 -1.51 -9.10
CA TYR A 91 1.39 -2.63 -9.36
C TYR A 91 2.86 -2.20 -9.42
N SER A 92 3.14 -1.02 -10.00
CA SER A 92 4.47 -0.44 -10.03
C SER A 92 4.45 1.10 -9.95
N MET A 93 5.52 1.66 -9.39
CA MET A 93 5.72 3.11 -9.30
C MET A 93 7.21 3.43 -9.48
N ASN A 94 7.48 4.56 -10.11
CA ASN A 94 8.77 5.22 -10.13
C ASN A 94 8.75 6.41 -9.17
N ARG A 95 9.85 7.16 -9.15
CA ARG A 95 9.94 8.42 -8.42
C ARG A 95 8.88 9.38 -8.96
N TYR A 96 7.97 9.83 -8.10
CA TYR A 96 6.93 10.84 -8.38
C TYR A 96 5.76 10.39 -9.26
N VAL A 97 5.77 9.18 -9.80
CA VAL A 97 4.72 8.70 -10.72
C VAL A 97 4.32 7.26 -10.46
N VAL A 98 3.02 6.98 -10.53
CA VAL A 98 2.47 5.62 -10.63
C VAL A 98 2.56 5.16 -12.07
N ASN A 99 3.29 4.08 -12.32
CA ASN A 99 3.61 3.62 -13.68
C ASN A 99 2.57 2.67 -14.24
N GLU A 100 2.05 1.80 -13.38
CA GLU A 100 1.22 0.69 -13.78
C GLU A 100 0.14 0.45 -12.73
N LEU A 101 -1.10 0.53 -13.20
CA LEU A 101 -2.29 0.15 -12.46
C LEU A 101 -2.79 -1.19 -12.99
N LYS A 102 -3.27 -2.00 -12.06
CA LYS A 102 -4.04 -3.23 -12.31
C LYS A 102 -5.31 -3.15 -11.48
N TYR A 103 -6.06 -4.25 -11.41
CA TYR A 103 -7.24 -4.36 -10.57
C TYR A 103 -7.08 -5.53 -9.60
N ILE A 104 -7.43 -5.33 -8.33
CA ILE A 104 -7.42 -6.37 -7.31
C ILE A 104 -8.86 -6.72 -6.91
N ASP A 105 -9.18 -8.02 -6.89
CA ASP A 105 -10.42 -8.54 -6.30
C ASP A 105 -10.35 -8.40 -4.78
N ILE A 106 -11.29 -7.66 -4.19
CA ILE A 106 -11.36 -7.36 -2.75
C ILE A 106 -12.32 -8.28 -1.98
N THR A 107 -12.89 -9.30 -2.61
CA THR A 107 -13.92 -10.18 -2.03
C THR A 107 -13.34 -11.45 -1.40
N LYS A 108 -12.05 -11.74 -1.60
CA LYS A 108 -11.42 -13.01 -1.20
C LYS A 108 -11.21 -13.08 0.30
N LYS A 109 -12.20 -13.63 1.00
CA LYS A 109 -12.19 -13.85 2.44
C LYS A 109 -10.90 -14.56 2.87
N GLY A 110 -10.19 -13.99 3.85
CA GLY A 110 -8.91 -14.50 4.35
C GLY A 110 -7.72 -13.65 3.94
N ILE A 111 -7.82 -12.88 2.85
CA ILE A 111 -6.82 -11.87 2.50
C ILE A 111 -7.03 -10.60 3.35
N ASN A 112 -5.93 -10.04 3.85
CA ASN A 112 -5.95 -8.86 4.71
C ASN A 112 -5.88 -7.58 3.87
N TYR A 113 -7.05 -7.13 3.38
CA TYR A 113 -7.16 -5.94 2.52
C TYR A 113 -6.96 -4.60 3.23
N LYS A 114 -6.85 -4.59 4.57
CA LYS A 114 -6.90 -3.39 5.41
C LYS A 114 -8.20 -2.59 5.21
N ASP A 115 -8.38 -1.53 6.01
CA ASP A 115 -9.50 -0.60 5.86
C ASP A 115 -9.30 0.23 4.57
N LEU A 116 -10.29 0.22 3.68
CA LEU A 116 -10.20 0.91 2.39
C LEU A 116 -10.02 2.43 2.52
N ASN A 117 -10.39 3.02 3.66
CA ASN A 117 -10.20 4.45 3.92
C ASN A 117 -8.72 4.86 3.94
N ILE A 118 -7.79 3.94 4.26
CA ILE A 118 -6.36 4.27 4.22
C ILE A 118 -5.88 4.58 2.80
N TYR A 119 -6.61 4.14 1.78
CA TYR A 119 -6.28 4.36 0.38
C TYR A 119 -6.84 5.69 -0.15
N LYS A 120 -7.63 6.44 0.62
CA LYS A 120 -8.21 7.70 0.13
C LYS A 120 -7.24 8.87 0.27
N ASN A 121 -7.06 9.63 -0.82
CA ASN A 121 -6.33 10.91 -0.89
C ASN A 121 -5.02 10.89 -0.09
N ARG A 122 -3.95 10.35 -0.66
CA ARG A 122 -2.75 10.05 0.11
C ARG A 122 -1.47 10.14 -0.69
N ILE A 123 -0.35 10.10 0.04
CA ILE A 123 0.95 9.87 -0.55
C ILE A 123 1.28 8.39 -0.43
N VAL A 124 1.57 7.77 -1.57
CA VAL A 124 2.05 6.41 -1.65
C VAL A 124 3.57 6.44 -1.69
N ILE A 125 4.21 5.72 -0.78
CA ILE A 125 5.67 5.73 -0.60
C ILE A 125 6.18 4.29 -0.70
N ARG A 126 7.23 4.08 -1.48
CA ARG A 126 7.96 2.81 -1.55
C ARG A 126 9.45 3.07 -1.48
N GLN A 127 10.13 2.38 -0.58
CA GLN A 127 11.58 2.33 -0.57
C GLN A 127 12.04 1.11 -1.38
N LEU A 128 12.87 1.34 -2.40
CA LEU A 128 13.53 0.27 -3.13
C LEU A 128 14.78 -0.17 -2.38
N SER A 129 15.02 -1.48 -2.35
CA SER A 129 16.22 -2.06 -1.74
C SER A 129 17.50 -1.68 -2.49
N GLN A 130 17.38 -1.36 -3.78
CA GLN A 130 18.47 -0.88 -4.61
C GLN A 130 18.65 0.63 -4.35
N ASP A 131 19.85 1.01 -3.91
CA ASP A 131 20.30 2.39 -3.69
C ASP A 131 19.50 3.22 -2.65
N ASN A 132 18.72 2.55 -1.78
CA ASN A 132 17.82 3.20 -0.81
C ASN A 132 16.89 4.24 -1.46
N LEU A 133 16.56 4.05 -2.74
CA LEU A 133 15.75 5.00 -3.49
C LEU A 133 14.33 5.04 -2.92
N ILE A 134 13.89 6.22 -2.50
CA ILE A 134 12.51 6.47 -2.10
C ILE A 134 11.70 6.92 -3.32
N CYS A 135 10.63 6.20 -3.62
CA CYS A 135 9.61 6.61 -4.57
C CYS A 135 8.41 7.11 -3.77
N ALA A 136 7.95 8.34 -4.03
CA ALA A 136 6.74 8.88 -3.44
C ALA A 136 5.87 9.47 -4.55
N SER A 137 4.56 9.26 -4.52
CA SER A 137 3.61 9.86 -5.46
C SER A 137 2.25 10.06 -4.79
N TYR A 138 1.41 10.92 -5.34
CA TYR A 138 0.03 11.09 -4.88
C TYR A 138 -0.88 10.07 -5.56
N ASP A 139 -1.82 9.50 -4.81
CA ASP A 139 -2.84 8.60 -5.33
C ASP A 139 -4.16 8.80 -4.57
N GLU A 140 -5.27 8.73 -5.29
CA GLU A 140 -6.59 9.08 -4.77
C GLU A 140 -7.32 7.90 -4.15
N ASP A 141 -7.23 6.70 -4.72
CA ASP A 141 -8.03 5.56 -4.27
C ASP A 141 -7.51 4.15 -4.60
N SER A 142 -6.34 4.01 -5.19
CA SER A 142 -5.79 2.71 -5.58
C SER A 142 -5.29 1.94 -4.36
N VAL A 143 -5.57 0.65 -4.30
CA VAL A 143 -5.01 -0.26 -3.30
C VAL A 143 -3.52 -0.49 -3.56
N THR A 144 -2.75 -0.80 -2.52
CA THR A 144 -1.32 -1.11 -2.62
C THR A 144 -0.97 -2.44 -1.96
N SER A 145 0.14 -3.06 -2.37
CA SER A 145 0.71 -4.20 -1.62
C SER A 145 1.39 -3.75 -0.32
N GLN A 146 1.67 -4.69 0.56
CA GLN A 146 2.37 -4.49 1.82
C GLN A 146 3.75 -3.80 1.68
N SER A 147 4.38 -3.87 0.51
CA SER A 147 5.67 -3.21 0.25
C SER A 147 5.60 -1.67 0.22
N TYR A 148 4.39 -1.12 0.09
CA TYR A 148 4.15 0.32 0.08
C TYR A 148 3.68 0.82 1.45
N TYR A 149 3.96 2.08 1.71
CA TYR A 149 3.38 2.87 2.78
C TYR A 149 2.34 3.83 2.19
N ASN A 150 1.23 3.97 2.90
CA ASN A 150 0.12 4.86 2.57
C ASN A 150 0.11 5.93 3.67
N LEU A 151 0.46 7.17 3.31
CA LEU A 151 0.55 8.30 4.23
C LEU A 151 -0.61 9.27 3.99
N ASN A 152 -1.44 9.45 5.02
CA ASN A 152 -2.59 10.34 5.01
C ASN A 152 -2.39 11.46 6.03
N ILE A 153 -2.64 12.70 5.63
CA ILE A 153 -2.85 13.82 6.55
C ILE A 153 -4.36 14.01 6.72
N ASN A 154 -4.92 13.41 7.76
CA ASN A 154 -6.37 13.41 8.01
C ASN A 154 -6.87 14.79 8.46
N SER A 155 -6.05 15.50 9.24
CA SER A 155 -6.33 16.87 9.66
C SER A 155 -5.05 17.58 10.06
N SER A 156 -5.04 18.90 9.90
CA SER A 156 -3.95 19.78 10.30
C SER A 156 -4.54 21.07 10.84
N SER A 157 -3.95 21.63 11.90
CA SER A 157 -4.28 22.99 12.35
C SER A 157 -3.81 24.08 11.37
N ILE A 158 -2.99 23.71 10.37
CA ILE A 158 -2.46 24.58 9.32
C ILE A 158 -2.99 24.05 7.97
N PRO A 159 -3.92 24.74 7.29
CA PRO A 159 -4.53 24.27 6.04
C PRO A 159 -3.54 23.95 4.91
N GLU A 160 -2.44 24.70 4.85
CA GLU A 160 -1.37 24.53 3.87
C GLU A 160 -0.57 23.24 4.10
N PHE A 161 -0.56 22.72 5.32
CA PHE A 161 0.08 21.45 5.65
C PHE A 161 -0.85 20.30 5.29
N ASN A 162 -0.81 19.90 4.03
CA ASN A 162 -1.61 18.84 3.43
C ASN A 162 -0.73 17.85 2.64
N ASN A 163 -1.35 16.83 2.04
CA ASN A 163 -0.62 15.79 1.29
C ASN A 163 0.27 16.38 0.18
N SER A 164 -0.18 17.43 -0.52
CA SER A 164 0.60 18.06 -1.59
C SER A 164 1.85 18.76 -1.04
N TYR A 165 1.74 19.42 0.12
CA TYR A 165 2.88 20.03 0.79
C TYR A 165 3.95 19.00 1.18
N ILE A 166 3.54 17.90 1.82
CA ILE A 166 4.48 16.82 2.18
C ILE A 166 5.10 16.18 0.96
N LEU A 167 4.32 15.95 -0.11
CA LEU A 167 4.88 15.42 -1.35
C LEU A 167 5.94 16.37 -1.94
N GLY A 168 5.67 17.68 -1.92
CA GLY A 168 6.65 18.70 -2.32
C GLY A 168 7.94 18.63 -1.50
N LEU A 169 7.84 18.46 -0.17
CA LEU A 169 9.02 18.29 0.69
C LEU A 169 9.79 17.00 0.36
N LEU A 170 9.09 15.88 0.16
CA LEU A 170 9.72 14.61 -0.21
C LEU A 170 10.42 14.69 -1.57
N ILE A 171 9.88 15.47 -2.51
CA ILE A 171 10.53 15.74 -3.80
C ILE A 171 11.81 16.56 -3.61
N LEU A 172 11.76 17.61 -2.80
CA LEU A 172 12.89 18.55 -2.61
C LEU A 172 14.04 17.98 -1.76
N SER A 173 13.76 16.96 -0.93
CA SER A 173 14.73 16.37 0.01
C SER A 173 15.52 15.20 -0.57
N MET A 174 15.33 14.88 -1.85
CA MET A 174 15.73 13.64 -2.54
C MET A 174 16.43 13.87 -3.87
#